data_AF-A0A914DKU9-F1
#
_entry.id   AF-A0A914DKU9-F1
#
_cell.length_a   1.000
_cell.length_b   1.000
_cell.length_c   1.000
_cell.angle_alpha   90.00
_cell.angle_beta   90.00
_cell.angle_gamma   90.00
#
_symmetry.space_group_name_H-M   'P 1'
#
loop_
_entity.id
_entity.type
_entity.pdbx_description
1 polymer ?
#
loop_
_entity_poly.entity_id
_entity_poly.type
_entity_poly.pdbx_seq_one_letter_code
_entity_poly.pdbx_strand_id
1 'polypeptide(L)'
;MMATWSENMLHQTINFIVFEAFSSLALCAHLKTMLTDPGAVPKGTLTDEYISRLERDREQGSIIYKCTKCSAIRPERAHHCSVCERCIRRMDHHCPWVNNCVGEANQKYFVLFTLYIALLSFLTLYWAVWQFVFCIGVDWRGCSAFSAPATTILLIFLLFEAVLFSIFTAVMFGTQISAICSDQTGLIFSTSLLLFSKLLVL
;
A
#
# COMPACT_ATOMS: atom_id res chain seq x y z
N MET A 1 -20.49 -25.00 -12.69
CA MET A 1 -19.67 -25.30 -11.49
C MET A 1 -19.46 -26.80 -11.30
N MET A 2 -20.45 -27.70 -11.46
CA MET A 2 -20.21 -29.14 -11.22
C MET A 2 -19.41 -29.87 -12.32
N ALA A 3 -19.61 -29.57 -13.61
CA ALA A 3 -18.90 -30.26 -14.70
C ALA A 3 -17.44 -29.80 -14.86
N THR A 4 -17.14 -28.54 -14.52
CA THR A 4 -15.79 -27.96 -14.62
C THR A 4 -14.85 -28.47 -13.53
N TRP A 5 -15.36 -28.72 -12.31
CA TRP A 5 -14.57 -29.17 -11.17
C TRP A 5 -13.99 -30.58 -11.36
N SER A 6 -14.72 -31.50 -12.00
CA SER A 6 -14.27 -32.90 -12.14
C SER A 6 -13.10 -33.07 -13.10
N GLU A 7 -13.03 -32.29 -14.19
CA GLU A 7 -11.98 -32.44 -15.21
C GLU A 7 -10.65 -31.76 -14.80
N ASN A 8 -10.73 -30.69 -14.02
CA ASN A 8 -9.57 -29.88 -13.63
C ASN A 8 -9.48 -29.71 -12.11
N MET A 9 -9.81 -30.76 -11.36
CA MET A 9 -9.94 -30.72 -9.90
C MET A 9 -8.66 -30.26 -9.20
N LEU A 10 -7.50 -30.76 -9.63
CA LEU A 10 -6.21 -30.39 -9.06
C LEU A 10 -5.90 -28.90 -9.29
N HIS A 11 -6.08 -28.42 -10.52
CA HIS A 11 -5.85 -27.04 -10.89
C HIS A 11 -6.73 -26.07 -10.08
N GLN A 12 -8.04 -26.37 -9.98
CA GLN A 12 -8.99 -25.56 -9.23
C GLN A 12 -8.71 -25.58 -7.73
N THR A 13 -8.41 -26.76 -7.17
CA THR A 13 -8.09 -26.90 -5.74
C THR A 13 -6.84 -26.12 -5.37
N ILE A 14 -5.76 -26.22 -6.16
CA ILE A 14 -4.51 -25.49 -5.91
C ILE A 14 -4.77 -23.98 -5.93
N ASN A 15 -5.40 -23.47 -6.98
CA ASN A 15 -5.59 -22.02 -7.10
C ASN A 15 -6.58 -21.49 -6.06
N PHE A 16 -7.60 -22.28 -5.66
CA PHE A 16 -8.47 -21.93 -4.54
C PHE A 16 -7.67 -21.79 -3.24
N ILE A 17 -6.84 -22.77 -2.90
CA ILE A 17 -5.98 -22.71 -1.71
C ILE A 17 -5.04 -21.50 -1.77
N VAL A 18 -4.43 -21.22 -2.93
CA VAL A 18 -3.54 -20.07 -3.12
C VAL A 18 -4.30 -18.74 -2.95
N PHE A 19 -5.50 -18.63 -3.51
CA PHE A 19 -6.34 -17.44 -3.38
C PHE A 19 -6.72 -17.18 -1.92
N GLU A 20 -7.16 -18.20 -1.19
CA GLU A 20 -7.52 -18.10 0.23
C GLU A 20 -6.30 -17.75 1.11
N ALA A 21 -5.13 -18.32 0.81
CA ALA A 21 -3.90 -18.01 1.51
C ALA A 21 -3.50 -16.55 1.33
N PHE A 22 -3.48 -16.03 0.09
CA PHE A 22 -3.16 -14.63 -0.15
C PHE A 22 -4.23 -13.68 0.39
N SER A 23 -5.51 -14.05 0.34
CA SER A 23 -6.60 -13.28 0.93
C SER A 23 -6.44 -13.13 2.45
N SER A 24 -6.09 -14.24 3.12
CA SER A 24 -5.82 -14.24 4.56
C SER A 24 -4.61 -13.36 4.91
N LEU A 25 -3.52 -13.45 4.12
CA LEU A 25 -2.33 -12.62 4.30
C LEU A 25 -2.60 -11.13 4.04
N ALA A 26 -3.36 -10.81 2.98
CA ALA A 26 -3.78 -9.45 2.65
C ALA A 26 -4.62 -8.84 3.78
N LEU A 27 -5.60 -9.59 4.30
CA LEU A 27 -6.43 -9.16 5.42
C LEU A 27 -5.58 -8.91 6.67
N CYS A 28 -4.68 -9.84 7.02
CA CYS A 28 -3.78 -9.67 8.16
C CYS A 28 -2.88 -8.43 8.01
N ALA A 29 -2.31 -8.20 6.83
CA ALA A 29 -1.46 -7.05 6.54
C ALA A 29 -2.26 -5.73 6.57
N HIS A 30 -3.48 -5.73 6.03
CA HIS A 30 -4.39 -4.59 6.07
C HIS A 30 -4.75 -4.23 7.51
N LEU A 31 -5.22 -5.19 8.30
CA LEU A 31 -5.54 -5.00 9.72
C LEU A 31 -4.34 -4.50 10.51
N LYS A 32 -3.14 -5.06 10.27
CA LYS A 32 -1.92 -4.56 10.91
C LYS A 32 -1.60 -3.13 10.51
N THR A 33 -1.79 -2.74 9.25
CA THR A 33 -1.58 -1.37 8.81
C THR A 33 -2.57 -0.39 9.46
N MET A 34 -3.84 -0.79 9.54
CA MET A 34 -4.90 0.01 10.16
C MET A 34 -4.66 0.22 11.66
N LEU A 35 -4.35 -0.85 12.39
CA LEU A 35 -4.37 -0.87 13.84
C LEU A 35 -3.02 -0.58 14.50
N THR A 36 -1.91 -0.66 13.75
CA THR A 36 -0.59 -0.33 14.29
C THR A 36 -0.40 1.19 14.35
N ASP A 37 0.14 1.68 15.46
CA ASP A 37 0.55 3.09 15.54
C ASP A 37 1.65 3.37 14.49
N PRO A 38 1.48 4.38 13.62
CA PRO A 38 2.41 4.65 12.53
C PRO A 38 3.73 5.27 12.98
N GLY A 39 3.94 5.47 14.28
CA GLY A 39 5.09 6.17 14.84
C GLY A 39 4.75 7.59 15.27
N ALA A 40 3.65 7.76 16.01
CA ALA A 40 3.23 9.06 16.51
C ALA A 40 4.26 9.65 17.48
N VAL A 41 4.52 10.95 17.35
CA VAL A 41 5.38 11.71 18.25
C VAL A 41 4.55 12.18 19.45
N PRO A 42 5.03 11.99 20.70
CA PRO A 42 4.34 12.47 21.89
C PRO A 42 4.09 14.00 21.84
N LYS A 43 2.86 14.40 22.20
CA LYS A 43 2.47 15.83 22.32
C LYS A 43 3.06 16.44 23.61
N GLY A 44 3.22 17.76 23.63
CA GLY A 44 3.66 18.48 24.84
C GLY A 44 5.14 18.32 25.18
N THR A 45 5.96 17.79 24.26
CA THR A 45 7.42 17.69 24.43
C THR A 45 8.15 19.01 24.25
N LEU A 46 7.44 20.07 23.89
CA LEU A 46 7.99 21.42 23.72
C LEU A 46 8.16 22.11 25.08
N THR A 47 9.13 21.67 25.87
CA THR A 47 9.57 22.37 27.09
C THR A 47 10.86 23.14 26.83
N ASP A 48 11.02 24.30 27.46
CA ASP A 48 12.23 25.12 27.32
C ASP A 48 13.49 24.34 27.74
N GLU A 49 13.38 23.52 28.79
CA GLU A 49 14.47 22.64 29.23
C GLU A 49 14.86 21.61 28.16
N TYR A 50 13.89 21.01 27.46
CA TYR A 50 14.16 20.06 26.40
C TYR A 50 14.75 20.73 25.17
N ILE A 51 14.29 21.94 24.83
CA ILE A 51 14.89 22.77 23.77
C ILE A 51 16.34 23.10 24.12
N SER A 52 16.62 23.59 25.33
CA SER A 52 17.98 23.93 25.76
C SER A 52 18.90 22.71 25.79
N ARG A 53 18.39 21.53 26.15
CA ARG A 53 19.15 20.26 26.04
C ARG A 53 19.50 19.95 24.58
N LEU A 54 18.51 20.00 23.68
CA LEU A 54 18.74 19.78 22.25
C LEU A 54 19.69 20.80 21.63
N GLU A 55 19.66 22.06 22.07
CA GLU A 55 20.57 23.10 21.60
C GLU A 55 22.01 22.91 22.11
N ARG A 56 22.19 22.33 23.31
CA ARG A 56 23.52 21.96 23.83
C ARG A 56 24.10 20.74 23.13
N ASP A 57 23.27 19.74 22.88
CA ASP A 57 23.68 18.47 22.26
C ASP A 57 23.72 18.55 20.73
N ARG A 58 23.37 19.73 20.18
CA ARG A 58 23.28 19.98 18.74
C ARG A 58 24.67 20.12 18.13
N GLU A 59 24.95 19.31 17.12
CA GLU A 59 26.07 19.54 16.20
C GLU A 59 25.90 20.87 15.44
N GLN A 60 27.02 21.55 15.19
CA GLN A 60 27.05 22.86 14.53
C GLN A 60 26.32 22.79 13.17
N GLY A 61 25.09 23.33 13.11
CA GLY A 61 24.28 23.38 11.89
C GLY A 61 22.93 22.63 11.91
N SER A 62 22.63 21.77 12.88
CA SER A 62 21.40 20.93 12.82
C SER A 62 20.08 21.70 13.13
N ILE A 63 19.09 21.72 12.25
CA ILE A 63 17.87 22.53 12.48
C ILE A 63 16.88 21.80 13.39
N ILE A 64 16.42 22.45 14.48
CA ILE A 64 15.35 21.93 15.35
C ILE A 64 13.99 22.31 14.76
N TYR A 65 13.22 21.31 14.33
CA TYR A 65 11.86 21.52 13.84
C TYR A 65 10.86 21.47 14.99
N LYS A 66 9.92 22.41 15.02
CA LYS A 66 8.86 22.50 16.04
C LYS A 66 7.49 22.35 15.38
N CYS A 67 6.54 21.74 16.08
CA CYS A 67 5.13 21.71 15.70
C CYS A 67 4.32 22.51 16.72
N THR A 68 3.76 23.64 16.29
CA THR A 68 2.90 24.48 17.14
C THR A 68 1.58 23.79 17.48
N LYS A 69 0.97 23.08 16.52
CA LYS A 69 -0.31 22.36 16.73
C LYS A 69 -0.23 21.24 17.76
N CYS A 70 0.91 20.56 17.85
CA CYS A 70 1.13 19.46 18.79
C CYS A 70 1.91 19.89 20.05
N SER A 71 2.37 21.14 20.11
CA SER A 71 3.34 21.62 21.09
C SER A 71 4.47 20.61 21.31
N ALA A 72 5.08 20.17 20.22
CA ALA A 72 6.07 19.09 20.22
C ALA A 72 7.28 19.44 19.36
N ILE A 73 8.45 18.96 19.79
CA ILE A 73 9.64 18.93 18.92
C ILE A 73 9.41 17.85 17.85
N ARG A 74 9.59 18.20 16.58
CA ARG A 74 9.50 17.28 15.46
C ARG A 74 10.87 16.65 15.23
N PRO A 75 11.01 15.33 15.36
CA PRO A 75 12.18 14.62 14.88
C PRO A 75 12.40 14.88 13.39
N GLU A 76 13.62 14.63 12.91
CA GLU A 76 13.93 14.70 11.50
C GLU A 76 12.96 13.82 10.68
N ARG A 77 12.50 14.31 9.53
CA ARG A 77 11.51 13.65 8.64
C ARG A 77 10.14 13.37 9.29
N ALA A 78 9.85 13.86 10.49
CA ALA A 78 8.50 13.78 11.05
C ALA A 78 7.61 14.88 10.46
N HIS A 79 6.38 14.56 10.08
CA HIS A 79 5.42 15.54 9.55
C HIS A 79 4.11 15.52 10.36
N HIS A 80 3.44 16.67 10.43
CA HIS A 80 2.13 16.77 11.08
C HIS A 80 1.03 16.39 10.08
N CYS A 81 0.26 15.35 10.42
CA CYS A 81 -0.93 15.00 9.67
C CYS A 81 -2.12 15.78 10.24
N SER A 82 -2.78 16.60 9.42
CA SER A 82 -3.98 17.33 9.82
C SER A 82 -5.19 16.43 10.04
N VAL A 83 -5.26 15.29 9.36
CA VAL A 83 -6.38 14.33 9.49
C VAL A 83 -6.27 13.54 10.80
N CYS A 84 -5.06 13.09 11.15
CA CYS A 84 -4.83 12.35 12.41
C CYS A 84 -4.51 13.27 13.61
N GLU A 85 -4.37 14.58 13.40
CA GLU A 85 -4.05 15.60 14.40
C GLU A 85 -2.82 15.27 15.28
N ARG A 86 -1.81 14.67 14.66
CA ARG A 86 -0.57 14.23 15.33
C ARG A 86 0.61 14.25 14.37
N CYS A 87 1.81 14.46 14.92
CA CYS A 87 3.06 14.31 14.18
C CYS A 87 3.42 12.84 14.06
N ILE A 88 3.77 12.39 12.85
CA ILE A 88 4.17 11.00 12.55
C ILE A 88 5.63 10.99 12.12
N ARG A 89 6.43 10.08 12.68
CA ARG A 89 7.84 9.87 12.32
C ARG A 89 7.96 9.24 10.93
N ARG A 90 8.89 9.77 10.11
CA ARG A 90 9.06 9.41 8.68
C ARG A 90 7.71 9.21 8.01
N MET A 91 6.83 10.20 8.17
CA MET A 91 5.48 10.14 7.60
C MET A 91 5.59 10.05 6.07
N ASP A 92 4.95 9.04 5.51
CA ASP A 92 4.83 8.91 4.06
C ASP A 92 3.55 9.64 3.60
N HIS A 93 2.39 9.12 3.99
CA HIS A 93 1.10 9.77 3.70
C HIS A 93 0.01 9.36 4.70
N HIS A 94 -1.10 10.10 4.68
CA HIS A 94 -2.35 9.63 5.27
C HIS A 94 -3.11 8.83 4.22
N CYS A 95 -3.47 7.59 4.53
CA CYS A 95 -4.14 6.70 3.60
C CYS A 95 -5.59 6.46 4.06
N PRO A 96 -6.59 6.98 3.32
CA PRO A 96 -8.00 6.77 3.65
C PRO A 96 -8.40 5.30 3.66
N TRP A 97 -7.78 4.47 2.81
CA TRP A 97 -8.11 3.05 2.62
C TRP A 97 -7.73 2.16 3.81
N VAL A 98 -6.81 2.62 4.65
CA VAL A 98 -6.43 1.96 5.91
C VAL A 98 -6.84 2.81 7.12
N ASN A 99 -7.54 3.93 6.89
CA ASN A 99 -7.97 4.89 7.90
C ASN A 99 -6.86 5.24 8.93
N ASN A 100 -5.62 5.35 8.46
CA ASN A 100 -4.46 5.60 9.31
C ASN A 100 -3.35 6.27 8.50
N CYS A 101 -2.38 6.89 9.18
CA CYS A 101 -1.15 7.28 8.50
C CYS A 101 -0.31 6.05 8.19
N VAL A 102 0.45 6.11 7.10
CA VAL A 102 1.57 5.23 6.82
C VAL A 102 2.84 5.97 7.24
N GLY A 103 3.57 5.37 8.16
CA GLY A 103 4.82 5.91 8.71
C GLY A 103 5.78 4.80 9.07
N GLU A 104 6.91 5.15 9.69
CA GLU A 104 8.01 4.23 9.97
C GLU A 104 7.58 2.90 10.61
N ALA A 105 6.65 2.94 11.56
CA ALA A 105 6.29 1.78 12.37
C ALA A 105 5.27 0.83 11.72
N ASN A 106 4.56 1.26 10.66
CA ASN A 106 3.57 0.42 9.96
C ASN A 106 3.79 0.31 8.45
N GLN A 107 4.80 0.98 7.87
CA GLN A 107 5.12 0.95 6.44
C GLN A 107 5.33 -0.48 5.91
N LYS A 108 5.98 -1.36 6.67
CA LYS A 108 6.16 -2.77 6.29
C LYS A 108 4.82 -3.47 6.02
N TYR A 109 3.83 -3.24 6.87
CA TYR A 109 2.52 -3.87 6.72
C TYR A 109 1.78 -3.31 5.51
N PHE A 110 1.91 -2.01 5.25
CA PHE A 110 1.34 -1.37 4.06
C PHE A 110 1.94 -1.94 2.77
N VAL A 111 3.27 -2.09 2.70
CA VAL A 111 3.96 -2.69 1.55
C VAL A 111 3.48 -4.12 1.31
N LEU A 112 3.42 -4.95 2.36
CA LEU A 112 2.91 -6.32 2.26
C LEU A 112 1.45 -6.36 1.82
N PHE A 113 0.60 -5.48 2.36
CA PHE A 113 -0.78 -5.35 1.94
C PHE A 113 -0.89 -5.05 0.42
N THR A 114 -0.16 -4.05 -0.08
CA THR A 114 -0.18 -3.72 -1.51
C THR A 114 0.33 -4.86 -2.39
N LEU A 115 1.36 -5.58 -1.95
CA LEU A 115 1.87 -6.76 -2.66
C LEU A 115 0.82 -7.88 -2.75
N TYR A 116 0.17 -8.23 -1.63
CA TYR A 116 -0.81 -9.31 -1.62
C TYR A 116 -2.05 -8.97 -2.45
N ILE A 117 -2.52 -7.71 -2.44
CA ILE A 117 -3.62 -7.29 -3.32
C ILE A 117 -3.20 -7.33 -4.80
N ALA A 118 -1.97 -6.93 -5.13
CA ALA A 118 -1.47 -7.05 -6.51
C ALA A 118 -1.47 -8.51 -6.97
N LEU A 119 -0.97 -9.44 -6.14
CA LEU A 119 -0.96 -10.88 -6.44
C LEU A 119 -2.38 -11.45 -6.57
N LEU A 120 -3.31 -11.07 -5.69
CA LEU A 120 -4.72 -11.48 -5.79
C LEU A 120 -5.38 -10.94 -7.06
N SER A 121 -5.07 -9.71 -7.46
CA SER A 121 -5.58 -9.12 -8.70
C SER A 121 -5.07 -9.88 -9.93
N PHE A 122 -3.78 -10.24 -9.97
CA PHE A 122 -3.22 -11.08 -11.04
C PHE A 122 -3.83 -12.48 -11.07
N LEU A 123 -4.02 -13.12 -9.90
CA LEU A 123 -4.67 -14.43 -9.82
C LEU A 123 -6.12 -14.38 -10.30
N THR A 124 -6.84 -13.33 -9.96
CA THR A 124 -8.22 -13.09 -10.40
C THR A 124 -8.29 -12.88 -11.92
N LEU A 125 -7.37 -12.11 -12.50
CA LEU A 125 -7.26 -11.95 -13.96
C LEU A 125 -7.02 -13.29 -14.65
N TYR A 126 -6.05 -14.06 -14.14
CA TYR A 126 -5.74 -15.39 -14.68
C TYR A 126 -6.98 -16.31 -14.66
N TRP A 127 -7.68 -16.38 -13.53
CA TRP A 127 -8.88 -17.20 -13.38
C TRP A 127 -10.05 -16.73 -14.23
N ALA A 128 -10.30 -15.43 -14.31
CA ALA A 128 -11.37 -14.89 -15.14
C ALA A 128 -11.14 -15.17 -16.63
N VAL A 129 -9.90 -15.02 -17.11
CA VAL A 129 -9.53 -15.37 -18.49
C VAL A 129 -9.62 -16.87 -18.72
N TRP A 130 -9.11 -17.69 -17.81
CA TRP A 130 -9.17 -19.15 -17.92
C TRP A 130 -10.62 -19.65 -18.00
N GLN A 131 -11.50 -19.15 -17.11
CA GLN A 131 -12.93 -19.45 -17.11
C GLN A 131 -13.58 -19.03 -18.43
N PHE A 132 -13.28 -17.83 -18.95
CA PHE A 132 -13.83 -17.35 -20.22
C PHE A 132 -13.41 -18.23 -21.41
N VAL A 133 -12.11 -18.55 -21.52
CA VAL A 133 -11.57 -19.38 -22.59
C VAL A 133 -12.08 -20.81 -22.51
N PHE A 134 -12.24 -21.37 -21.31
CA PHE A 134 -12.83 -22.71 -21.18
C PHE A 134 -14.29 -22.71 -21.62
N CYS A 135 -15.08 -21.74 -21.16
CA CYS A 135 -16.52 -21.70 -21.43
C CYS A 135 -16.91 -21.31 -22.85
N ILE A 136 -16.00 -20.71 -23.63
CA ILE A 136 -16.24 -20.54 -25.07
C ILE A 136 -16.13 -21.87 -25.85
N GLY A 137 -15.33 -22.81 -25.33
CA GLY A 137 -15.06 -24.11 -25.97
C GLY A 137 -16.06 -25.21 -25.59
N VAL A 138 -16.94 -24.97 -24.62
CA VAL A 138 -17.94 -25.93 -24.13
C VAL A 138 -19.33 -25.28 -24.03
N ASP A 139 -20.39 -26.07 -23.83
CA ASP A 139 -21.73 -25.51 -23.56
C ASP A 139 -21.72 -24.71 -22.24
N TRP A 140 -22.08 -23.43 -22.34
CA TRP A 140 -22.16 -22.47 -21.21
C TRP A 140 -23.02 -22.98 -20.05
N ARG A 141 -23.99 -23.87 -20.33
CA ARG A 141 -24.83 -24.50 -19.29
C ARG A 141 -24.04 -25.37 -18.29
N GLY A 142 -22.88 -25.90 -18.69
CA GLY A 142 -22.00 -26.66 -17.79
C GLY A 142 -21.09 -25.78 -16.92
N CYS A 143 -20.88 -24.53 -17.34
CA CYS A 143 -19.90 -23.63 -16.76
C CYS A 143 -20.37 -22.89 -15.51
N SER A 144 -21.55 -22.29 -15.55
CA SER A 144 -22.03 -21.35 -14.53
C SER A 144 -23.39 -21.73 -13.97
N ALA A 145 -23.68 -21.31 -12.74
CA ALA A 145 -25.03 -21.37 -12.18
C ALA A 145 -25.95 -20.26 -12.75
N PHE A 146 -25.35 -19.22 -13.34
CA PHE A 146 -26.07 -18.11 -13.98
C PHE A 146 -26.25 -18.35 -15.47
N SER A 147 -27.15 -17.59 -16.10
CA SER A 147 -27.29 -17.58 -17.55
C SER A 147 -25.98 -17.13 -18.23
N ALA A 148 -25.76 -17.57 -19.48
CA ALA A 148 -24.60 -17.17 -20.27
C ALA A 148 -24.40 -15.62 -20.30
N PRO A 149 -25.40 -14.79 -20.66
CA PRO A 149 -25.22 -13.34 -20.68
C PRO A 149 -24.88 -12.75 -19.31
N ALA A 150 -25.51 -13.24 -18.23
CA ALA A 150 -25.21 -12.77 -16.88
C ALA A 150 -23.76 -13.12 -16.48
N THR A 151 -23.32 -14.35 -16.75
CA THR A 151 -21.95 -14.79 -16.48
C THR A 151 -20.92 -13.96 -17.24
N THR A 152 -21.17 -13.68 -18.53
CA THR A 152 -20.29 -12.84 -19.34
C THR A 152 -20.18 -11.43 -18.79
N ILE A 153 -21.31 -10.81 -18.41
CA ILE A 153 -21.32 -9.47 -17.81
C ILE A 153 -20.52 -9.44 -16.50
N LEU A 154 -20.73 -10.43 -15.61
CA LEU A 154 -20.00 -10.53 -14.36
C LEU A 154 -18.49 -10.70 -14.58
N LEU A 155 -18.08 -11.52 -15.55
CA LEU A 155 -16.67 -11.70 -15.91
C LEU A 155 -16.04 -10.41 -16.44
N ILE A 156 -16.77 -9.64 -17.25
CA ILE A 156 -16.29 -8.34 -17.76
C ILE A 156 -16.04 -7.36 -16.61
N PHE A 157 -16.99 -7.24 -15.68
CA PHE A 157 -16.81 -6.38 -14.50
C PHE A 157 -15.64 -6.83 -13.64
N LEU A 158 -15.50 -8.14 -13.39
CA LEU A 158 -14.41 -8.70 -12.61
C LEU A 158 -13.04 -8.45 -13.27
N LEU A 159 -12.95 -8.61 -14.60
CA LEU A 159 -11.73 -8.31 -15.35
C LEU A 159 -11.37 -6.83 -15.25
N PHE A 160 -12.35 -5.94 -15.44
CA PHE A 160 -12.14 -4.50 -15.34
C PHE A 160 -11.64 -4.10 -13.96
N GLU A 161 -12.30 -4.58 -12.90
CA GLU A 161 -11.90 -4.33 -11.52
C GLU A 161 -10.48 -4.86 -11.25
N ALA A 162 -10.19 -6.10 -11.65
CA ALA A 162 -8.90 -6.72 -11.38
C ALA A 162 -7.75 -6.03 -12.13
N VAL A 163 -7.97 -5.51 -13.35
CA VAL A 163 -6.97 -4.69 -14.06
C VAL A 163 -6.71 -3.38 -13.30
N LEU A 164 -7.77 -2.67 -12.89
CA LEU A 164 -7.63 -1.41 -12.17
C LEU A 164 -6.86 -1.58 -10.86
N PHE A 165 -7.25 -2.55 -10.05
CA PHE A 165 -6.58 -2.82 -8.78
C PHE A 165 -5.16 -3.34 -8.98
N SER A 166 -4.90 -4.16 -10.00
CA SER A 166 -3.55 -4.63 -10.34
C SER A 166 -2.62 -3.46 -10.66
N ILE A 167 -3.04 -2.55 -11.55
CA ILE A 167 -2.22 -1.38 -11.92
C ILE A 167 -1.99 -0.48 -10.72
N PHE A 168 -3.07 -0.13 -10.01
CA PHE A 168 -3.00 0.76 -8.84
C PHE A 168 -2.06 0.21 -7.77
N THR A 169 -2.22 -1.06 -7.41
CA THR A 169 -1.41 -1.68 -6.34
C THR A 169 0.03 -1.97 -6.78
N ALA A 170 0.27 -2.29 -8.06
CA ALA A 170 1.63 -2.43 -8.59
C ALA A 170 2.40 -1.11 -8.55
N VAL A 171 1.76 0.01 -8.94
CA VAL A 171 2.37 1.35 -8.85
C VAL A 171 2.64 1.70 -7.40
N MET A 172 1.65 1.54 -6.51
CA MET A 172 1.83 1.82 -5.09
C MET A 172 2.97 1.00 -4.48
N PHE A 173 3.01 -0.32 -4.73
CA PHE A 173 4.10 -1.18 -4.29
C PHE A 173 5.45 -0.71 -4.82
N GLY A 174 5.55 -0.42 -6.13
CA GLY A 174 6.77 0.08 -6.76
C GLY A 174 7.28 1.38 -6.14
N THR A 175 6.37 2.34 -5.88
CA THR A 175 6.75 3.60 -5.21
C THR A 175 7.24 3.38 -3.78
N GLN A 176 6.62 2.48 -3.02
CA GLN A 176 7.06 2.16 -1.66
C GLN A 176 8.43 1.46 -1.64
N ILE A 177 8.65 0.50 -2.54
CA ILE A 177 9.96 -0.14 -2.71
C ILE A 177 11.00 0.89 -3.13
N SER A 178 10.70 1.78 -4.08
CA SER A 178 11.62 2.85 -4.47
C SER A 178 11.95 3.78 -3.31
N ALA A 179 10.97 4.15 -2.48
CA ALA A 179 11.17 4.98 -1.30
C ALA A 179 12.06 4.29 -0.26
N ILE A 180 11.88 2.98 -0.05
CA ILE A 180 12.70 2.16 0.85
C ILE A 180 14.13 2.02 0.29
N CYS A 181 14.28 1.65 -0.98
CA CYS A 181 15.58 1.41 -1.62
C CYS A 181 16.41 2.67 -1.76
N SER A 182 15.75 3.82 -1.98
CA SER A 182 16.47 5.08 -2.03
C SER A 182 17.01 5.44 -0.64
N ASP A 183 16.37 5.01 0.46
CA ASP A 183 16.63 5.36 1.87
C ASP A 183 17.11 6.81 2.10
N GLN A 184 16.79 7.71 1.18
CA GLN A 184 17.26 9.08 1.24
C GLN A 184 16.37 9.80 2.24
N THR A 185 16.88 9.89 3.47
CA THR A 185 16.70 11.07 4.31
C THR A 185 16.97 12.30 3.44
N GLY A 186 16.18 13.36 3.60
CA GLY A 186 16.07 14.49 2.67
C GLY A 186 17.33 15.35 2.41
N LEU A 187 18.54 14.83 2.59
CA LEU A 187 19.80 15.52 2.35
C LEU A 187 20.37 15.30 0.94
N ILE A 188 20.05 14.20 0.24
CA ILE A 188 20.67 13.92 -1.09
C ILE A 188 19.75 14.29 -2.27
N PHE A 189 18.44 14.43 -2.04
CA PHE A 189 17.52 14.87 -3.10
C PHE A 189 17.53 16.38 -3.33
N SER A 190 17.88 17.18 -2.33
CA SER A 190 18.02 18.63 -2.51
C SER A 190 19.10 18.95 -3.55
N THR A 191 20.22 18.23 -3.54
CA THR A 191 21.31 18.44 -4.50
C THR A 191 21.01 17.84 -5.88
N SER A 192 20.37 16.67 -5.94
CA SER A 192 20.13 15.98 -7.22
C SER A 192 18.89 16.50 -7.99
N LEU A 193 17.82 16.92 -7.29
CA LEU A 193 16.64 17.49 -7.96
C LEU A 193 16.80 18.97 -8.32
N LEU A 194 17.62 19.75 -7.60
CA LEU A 194 18.02 21.09 -8.06
C LEU A 194 18.86 21.03 -9.34
N LEU A 195 19.62 19.95 -9.56
CA LEU A 195 20.36 19.71 -10.81
C LEU A 195 19.42 19.28 -11.94
N PHE A 196 18.46 18.37 -11.69
CA PHE A 196 17.49 17.94 -12.71
C PHE A 196 16.45 19.00 -13.07
N SER A 197 15.95 19.77 -12.09
CA SER A 197 14.99 20.86 -12.32
C SER A 197 15.62 22.05 -13.06
N LYS A 198 16.93 22.27 -12.95
CA LYS A 198 17.65 23.30 -13.74
C LYS A 198 17.96 22.85 -15.17
N LEU A 199 17.98 21.55 -15.45
CA LEU A 199 18.16 21.03 -16.80
C LEU A 199 16.87 20.98 -17.63
N LEU A 200 15.70 21.04 -16.98
CA LEU A 200 14.39 21.02 -17.65
C LEU A 200 13.76 22.41 -17.87
N VAL A 201 14.45 23.48 -17.44
CA VAL A 201 14.02 24.89 -17.63
C VAL A 201 15.08 25.68 -18.42
N LEU A 202 15.91 24.98 -19.21
CA LEU A 202 16.72 25.54 -20.29
C LEU A 202 16.45 24.78 -21.58
#